data_AF-A0A6M3J9Z1-F1
#
_entry.id   AF-A0A6M3J9Z1-F1
#
_cell.length_a   1.000
_cell.length_b   1.000
_cell.length_c   1.000
_cell.angle_alpha   90.00
_cell.angle_beta   90.00
_cell.angle_gamma   90.00
#
_symmetry.space_group_name_H-M   'P 1'
#
loop_
_entity.id
_entity.type
_entity.pdbx_description
1 polymer ?
#
loop_
_entity_poly.entity_id
_entity_poly.type
_entity_poly.pdbx_seq_one_letter_code
_entity_poly.pdbx_strand_id
1 'polypeptide(L)'
;MCKEIVKAIKAIFSDNPATNDLPGIERFAVDWATIIQELAYLGLECQLKDSYCYPDMKVHTTNEEGWEKIVPYLTYSGDLYVAEDADCEDYARWASSDASKIFQLGSCLQCWGNVSNSQANGSHAWNLVRVGVGDWRLFDANAGFDCSGSLFKIGEKGYTPRSWKM
;
A
#
# COMPACT_ATOMS: atom_id res chain seq x y z
N MET A 1 14.83 -7.24 -9.95
CA MET A 1 15.08 -6.55 -8.66
C MET A 1 16.48 -5.94 -8.68
N CYS A 2 16.58 -4.62 -8.49
CA CYS A 2 17.83 -3.88 -8.62
C CYS A 2 18.82 -4.25 -7.50
N LYS A 3 20.12 -4.44 -7.80
CA LYS A 3 21.14 -4.87 -6.81
C LYS A 3 21.25 -3.93 -5.61
N GLU A 4 20.96 -2.64 -5.81
CA GLU A 4 20.92 -1.62 -4.77
C GLU A 4 19.74 -1.79 -3.81
N ILE A 5 18.57 -2.19 -4.30
CA ILE A 5 17.38 -2.48 -3.47
C ILE A 5 17.67 -3.69 -2.58
N VAL A 6 18.26 -4.75 -3.15
CA VAL A 6 18.66 -5.94 -2.38
C VAL A 6 19.69 -5.61 -1.30
N LYS A 7 20.61 -4.68 -1.57
CA LYS A 7 21.62 -4.23 -0.61
C LYS A 7 21.01 -3.38 0.52
N ALA A 8 20.09 -2.48 0.19
CA ALA A 8 19.35 -1.69 1.17
C ALA A 8 18.47 -2.58 2.08
N ILE A 9 17.73 -3.52 1.49
CA ILE A 9 16.97 -4.55 2.23
C ILE A 9 17.89 -5.34 3.16
N LYS A 10 19.03 -5.84 2.66
CA LYS A 10 19.99 -6.59 3.49
C LYS A 10 20.58 -5.76 4.62
N ALA A 11 20.83 -4.47 4.41
CA ALA A 11 21.31 -3.59 5.47
C ALA A 11 20.26 -3.40 6.58
N ILE A 12 18.99 -3.29 6.19
CA ILE A 12 17.84 -3.14 7.11
C ILE A 12 17.64 -4.38 7.99
N PHE A 13 17.87 -5.60 7.48
CA PHE A 13 17.58 -6.86 8.19
C PHE A 13 18.81 -7.54 8.83
N SER A 14 19.94 -6.84 8.96
CA SER A 14 21.24 -7.50 9.24
C SER A 14 21.47 -8.00 10.67
N ASP A 15 20.71 -7.57 11.68
CA ASP A 15 21.10 -7.83 13.08
C ASP A 15 20.25 -8.84 13.86
N ASN A 16 19.03 -9.19 13.42
CA ASN A 16 18.26 -10.27 14.05
C ASN A 16 17.00 -10.64 13.21
N PRO A 17 16.94 -11.80 12.53
CA PRO A 17 15.76 -12.18 11.76
C PRO A 17 14.52 -12.46 12.63
N ALA A 18 14.68 -12.57 13.95
CA ALA A 18 13.59 -12.82 14.90
C ALA A 18 12.96 -11.53 15.46
N THR A 19 13.64 -10.39 15.38
CA THR A 19 13.08 -9.08 15.74
C THR A 19 13.06 -8.23 14.48
N ASN A 20 11.95 -8.31 13.75
CA ASN A 20 11.68 -7.60 12.49
C ASN A 20 11.52 -6.07 12.68
N ASP A 21 12.29 -5.47 13.58
CA ASP A 21 12.28 -4.05 13.82
C ASP A 21 13.17 -3.40 12.77
N LEU A 22 12.54 -2.93 11.70
CA LEU A 22 13.15 -1.94 10.82
C LEU A 22 13.54 -0.76 11.73
N PRO A 23 14.83 -0.39 11.83
CA PRO A 23 15.26 0.63 12.77
C PRO A 23 14.48 1.94 12.55
N GLY A 24 13.73 2.37 13.56
CA GLY A 24 12.97 3.63 13.52
C GLY A 24 11.63 3.58 12.76
N ILE A 25 11.03 2.40 12.57
CA ILE A 25 9.64 2.25 12.11
C ILE A 25 8.81 1.63 13.23
N GLU A 26 7.89 2.43 13.77
CA GLU A 26 6.94 1.97 14.77
C GLU A 26 5.92 1.00 14.16
N ARG A 27 5.55 -0.05 14.88
CA ARG A 27 4.54 -1.01 14.40
C ARG A 27 3.48 -1.22 15.46
N PHE A 28 2.24 -1.26 15.01
CA PHE A 28 1.09 -1.51 15.87
C PHE A 28 0.11 -2.45 15.19
N ALA A 29 -0.52 -3.31 16.00
CA ALA A 29 -1.54 -4.23 15.56
C ALA A 29 -2.92 -3.56 15.66
N VAL A 30 -3.73 -3.72 14.62
CA VAL A 30 -5.11 -3.22 14.54
C VAL A 30 -6.02 -4.40 14.26
N ASP A 31 -7.18 -4.43 14.91
CA ASP A 31 -8.18 -5.45 14.64
C ASP A 31 -8.74 -5.27 13.24
N TRP A 32 -8.91 -6.37 12.51
CA TRP A 32 -9.37 -6.30 11.12
C TRP A 32 -10.78 -5.71 10.98
N ALA A 33 -11.63 -5.95 11.98
CA ALA A 33 -12.94 -5.33 12.08
C ALA A 33 -12.88 -3.79 12.12
N THR A 34 -11.86 -3.23 12.80
CA THR A 34 -11.67 -1.78 12.85
C THR A 34 -11.31 -1.21 11.48
N ILE A 35 -10.40 -1.86 10.76
CA ILE A 35 -10.04 -1.44 9.40
C ILE A 35 -11.25 -1.46 8.46
N ILE A 36 -12.05 -2.52 8.49
CA ILE A 36 -13.26 -2.63 7.67
C ILE A 36 -14.25 -1.50 8.01
N GLN A 37 -14.47 -1.23 9.29
CA GLN A 37 -15.37 -0.14 9.73
C GLN A 37 -14.87 1.23 9.27
N GLU A 38 -13.57 1.50 9.41
CA GLU A 38 -12.96 2.75 8.95
C GLU A 38 -13.11 2.93 7.43
N LEU A 39 -12.86 1.89 6.64
CA LEU A 39 -12.98 1.93 5.19
C LEU A 39 -14.45 2.07 4.73
N ALA A 40 -15.38 1.39 5.40
CA ALA A 40 -16.80 1.55 5.15
C ALA A 40 -17.29 2.96 5.48
N TYR A 41 -16.76 3.60 6.53
CA TYR A 41 -17.05 4.98 6.87
C TYR A 41 -16.55 5.97 5.80
N LEU A 42 -15.45 5.65 5.12
CA LEU A 42 -14.98 6.37 3.93
C LEU A 42 -15.83 6.10 2.67
N GLY A 43 -16.84 5.24 2.75
CA GLY A 43 -17.70 4.87 1.63
C GLY A 43 -17.05 3.86 0.66
N LEU A 44 -16.00 3.16 1.09
CA LEU A 44 -15.26 2.22 0.24
C LEU A 44 -15.85 0.81 0.33
N GLU A 45 -16.09 0.21 -0.84
CA GLU A 45 -16.60 -1.15 -0.95
C GLU A 45 -15.47 -2.19 -0.81
N CYS A 46 -15.66 -3.19 0.04
CA CYS A 46 -14.77 -4.34 0.09
C CYS A 46 -15.10 -5.28 -1.08
N GLN A 47 -14.11 -5.61 -1.92
CA GLN A 47 -14.34 -6.48 -3.07
C GLN A 47 -14.39 -7.99 -2.72
N LEU A 48 -14.09 -8.36 -1.48
CA LEU A 48 -14.20 -9.75 -1.02
C LEU A 48 -15.67 -10.09 -0.73
N LYS A 49 -16.25 -11.00 -1.53
CA LYS A 49 -17.60 -11.53 -1.32
C LYS A 49 -17.56 -12.66 -0.28
N ASP A 50 -18.40 -12.52 0.75
CA ASP A 50 -18.74 -13.52 1.77
C ASP A 50 -17.66 -13.88 2.81
N SER A 51 -18.17 -14.05 4.04
CA SER A 51 -17.68 -14.44 5.39
C SER A 51 -16.32 -15.14 5.64
N TYR A 52 -15.44 -15.29 4.65
CA TYR A 52 -14.05 -15.76 4.80
C TYR A 52 -13.01 -14.61 4.81
N CYS A 53 -13.44 -13.38 5.10
CA CYS A 53 -12.67 -12.14 4.90
C CYS A 53 -11.58 -11.85 5.95
N TYR A 54 -11.27 -12.79 6.84
CA TYR A 54 -10.36 -12.60 7.97
C TYR A 54 -9.28 -13.69 7.98
N PRO A 55 -8.26 -13.63 7.12
CA PRO A 55 -7.12 -14.54 7.23
C PRO A 55 -6.44 -14.41 8.60
N ASP A 56 -6.47 -13.19 9.17
CA ASP A 56 -5.95 -12.87 10.50
C ASP A 56 -6.94 -12.02 11.32
N MET A 57 -6.92 -12.17 12.65
CA MET A 57 -7.72 -11.32 13.56
C MET A 57 -7.16 -9.90 13.65
N LYS A 58 -5.84 -9.77 13.51
CA LYS A 58 -5.10 -8.52 13.64
C LYS A 58 -4.16 -8.35 12.48
N VAL A 59 -3.95 -7.11 12.09
CA VAL A 59 -3.00 -6.75 11.05
C VAL A 59 -2.10 -5.63 11.54
N HIS A 60 -0.82 -5.75 11.22
CA HIS A 60 0.17 -4.75 11.55
C HIS A 60 0.16 -3.60 10.55
N THR A 61 0.34 -2.40 11.09
CA THR A 61 0.52 -1.15 10.35
C THR A 61 1.57 -0.28 11.05
N THR A 62 1.94 0.82 10.42
CA THR A 62 2.79 1.89 10.98
C THR A 62 2.09 3.24 10.88
N ASN A 63 2.66 4.26 11.52
CA ASN A 63 2.26 5.66 11.41
C ASN A 63 2.69 6.27 10.06
N GLU A 64 2.31 7.52 9.80
CA GLU A 64 2.65 8.24 8.56
C GLU A 64 4.17 8.27 8.29
N GLU A 65 4.99 8.62 9.29
CA GLU A 65 6.45 8.68 9.16
C GLU A 65 7.06 7.33 8.74
N GLY A 66 6.56 6.23 9.30
CA GLY A 66 7.03 4.90 8.91
C GLY A 66 6.62 4.54 7.48
N TRP A 67 5.40 4.90 7.06
CA TRP A 67 4.97 4.71 5.67
C TRP A 67 5.77 5.57 4.70
N GLU A 68 6.11 6.80 5.04
CA GLU A 68 6.98 7.67 4.23
C GLU A 68 8.37 7.04 4.00
N LYS A 69 8.90 6.31 4.98
CA LYS A 69 10.16 5.57 4.83
C LYS A 69 10.01 4.32 3.95
N ILE A 70 8.84 3.70 3.93
CA ILE A 70 8.58 2.41 3.25
C ILE A 70 8.16 2.58 1.79
N VAL A 71 7.27 3.53 1.49
CA VAL A 71 6.66 3.72 0.17
C VAL A 71 7.68 3.83 -0.98
N PRO A 72 8.84 4.50 -0.83
CA PRO A 72 9.86 4.51 -1.88
C PRO A 72 10.38 3.12 -2.27
N TYR A 73 10.35 2.14 -1.36
CA TYR A 73 10.73 0.75 -1.62
C TYR A 73 9.60 -0.10 -2.20
N LEU A 74 8.36 0.39 -2.12
CA LEU A 74 7.18 -0.21 -2.72
C LEU A 74 6.83 0.42 -4.07
N THR A 75 7.71 1.26 -4.60
CA THR A 75 7.55 1.92 -5.90
C THR A 75 8.47 1.26 -6.93
N TYR A 76 7.89 0.82 -8.03
CA TYR A 76 8.53 0.05 -9.09
C TYR A 76 8.68 0.89 -10.36
N SER A 77 9.67 0.58 -11.19
CA SER A 77 9.89 1.30 -12.45
C SER A 77 8.63 1.24 -13.33
N GLY A 78 8.26 2.38 -13.93
CA GLY A 78 7.18 2.42 -14.92
C GLY A 78 7.50 1.69 -16.22
N ASP A 79 8.78 1.37 -16.46
CA ASP A 79 9.20 0.58 -17.63
C ASP A 79 8.71 -0.88 -17.61
N LEU A 80 8.23 -1.35 -16.44
CA LEU A 80 7.63 -2.68 -16.33
C LEU A 80 6.16 -2.70 -16.79
N TYR A 81 5.59 -1.53 -17.10
CA TYR A 81 4.19 -1.43 -17.46
C TYR A 81 3.92 -2.09 -18.82
N VAL A 82 2.99 -3.04 -18.82
CA VAL A 82 2.44 -3.69 -20.01
C VAL A 82 0.93 -3.75 -19.81
N ALA A 83 0.17 -3.04 -20.65
CA ALA A 83 -1.29 -3.03 -20.55
C ALA A 83 -1.85 -4.46 -20.52
N GLU A 84 -2.74 -4.73 -19.56
CA GLU A 84 -3.44 -6.02 -19.34
C GLU A 84 -2.54 -7.20 -18.89
N ASP A 85 -1.23 -7.01 -18.65
CA ASP A 85 -0.31 -8.07 -18.21
C ASP A 85 0.50 -7.67 -16.96
N ALA A 86 1.00 -6.43 -16.96
CA ALA A 86 1.68 -5.80 -15.84
C ALA A 86 1.19 -4.35 -15.76
N ASP A 87 -0.06 -4.17 -15.33
CA ASP A 87 -0.72 -2.87 -15.30
C ASP A 87 -0.94 -2.34 -13.88
N CYS A 88 -1.76 -1.30 -13.72
CA CYS A 88 -2.03 -0.68 -12.44
C CYS A 88 -2.39 -1.68 -11.32
N GLU A 89 -3.15 -2.74 -11.61
CA GLU A 89 -3.53 -3.70 -10.57
C GLU A 89 -2.36 -4.57 -10.12
N ASP A 90 -1.43 -4.88 -11.04
CA ASP A 90 -0.23 -5.64 -10.74
C ASP A 90 0.72 -4.87 -9.84
N TYR A 91 0.92 -3.59 -10.13
CA TYR A 91 1.75 -2.72 -9.30
C TYR A 91 1.19 -2.60 -7.88
N ALA A 92 -0.12 -2.38 -7.75
CA ALA A 92 -0.78 -2.34 -6.45
C ALA A 92 -0.62 -3.67 -5.68
N ARG A 93 -0.80 -4.80 -6.38
CA ARG A 93 -0.63 -6.15 -5.84
C ARG A 93 0.79 -6.43 -5.38
N TRP A 94 1.80 -6.05 -6.15
CA TRP A 94 3.20 -6.21 -5.78
C TRP A 94 3.53 -5.41 -4.53
N ALA A 95 3.11 -4.14 -4.47
CA ALA A 95 3.35 -3.28 -3.32
C ALA A 95 2.71 -3.83 -2.04
N SER A 96 1.45 -4.29 -2.11
CA SER A 96 0.77 -4.94 -0.97
C SER A 96 1.49 -6.23 -0.53
N SER A 97 1.92 -7.04 -1.50
CA SER A 97 2.66 -8.28 -1.21
C SER A 97 4.01 -8.01 -0.56
N ASP A 98 4.78 -7.06 -1.07
CA ASP A 98 6.09 -6.69 -0.52
C ASP A 98 5.96 -5.97 0.82
N ALA A 99 4.92 -5.15 1.03
CA ALA A 99 4.60 -4.57 2.33
C ALA A 99 4.42 -5.64 3.41
N SER A 100 3.64 -6.69 3.09
CA SER A 100 3.41 -7.81 3.99
C SER A 100 4.67 -8.68 4.17
N LYS A 101 5.35 -9.04 3.08
CA LYS A 101 6.49 -9.97 3.11
C LYS A 101 7.76 -9.37 3.69
N ILE A 102 8.09 -8.14 3.28
CA ILE A 102 9.35 -7.48 3.62
C ILE A 102 9.17 -6.72 4.94
N PHE A 103 8.13 -5.89 5.02
CA PHE A 103 7.95 -4.96 6.14
C PHE A 103 6.98 -5.48 7.22
N GLN A 104 6.32 -6.61 6.98
CA GLN A 104 5.33 -7.22 7.90
C GLN A 104 4.16 -6.29 8.20
N LEU A 105 3.76 -5.49 7.21
CA LEU A 105 2.63 -4.58 7.28
C LEU A 105 1.53 -5.07 6.33
N GLY A 106 0.52 -5.73 6.88
CA GLY A 106 -0.63 -6.23 6.10
C GLY A 106 -1.70 -5.17 5.83
N SER A 107 -1.52 -3.95 6.33
CA SER A 107 -2.46 -2.83 6.14
C SER A 107 -2.20 -2.03 4.85
N CYS A 108 -1.30 -2.50 3.98
CA CYS A 108 -1.16 -1.99 2.63
C CYS A 108 -2.19 -2.67 1.73
N LEU A 109 -3.31 -1.98 1.49
CA LEU A 109 -4.43 -2.53 0.74
C LEU A 109 -4.32 -2.14 -0.73
N GLN A 110 -4.78 -3.02 -1.60
CA GLN A 110 -5.01 -2.69 -3.00
C GLN A 110 -6.33 -1.91 -3.09
N CYS A 111 -6.37 -0.84 -3.88
CA CYS A 111 -7.50 0.05 -3.99
C CYS A 111 -7.77 0.37 -5.46
N TRP A 112 -9.05 0.47 -5.83
CA TRP A 112 -9.48 0.93 -7.14
C TRP A 112 -10.41 2.12 -6.99
N GLY A 113 -10.35 2.98 -7.98
CA GLY A 113 -11.28 4.07 -8.13
C GLY A 113 -11.01 4.83 -9.41
N ASN A 114 -11.31 6.13 -9.38
CA ASN A 114 -11.05 6.99 -10.51
C ASN A 114 -9.82 7.87 -10.27
N VAL A 115 -9.06 8.09 -11.32
CA VAL A 115 -8.08 9.17 -11.41
C VAL A 115 -8.58 10.18 -12.43
N SER A 116 -8.49 11.46 -12.08
CA SER A 116 -8.81 12.58 -12.98
C SER A 116 -7.75 13.67 -12.82
N ASN A 117 -6.61 13.48 -13.50
CA ASN A 117 -5.50 14.44 -13.51
C ASN A 117 -4.84 14.52 -14.90
N SER A 118 -3.71 15.22 -15.00
CA SER A 118 -2.99 15.41 -16.27
C SER A 118 -2.28 14.15 -16.80
N GLN A 119 -2.07 13.14 -15.95
CA GLN A 119 -1.33 11.91 -16.29
C GLN A 119 -2.25 10.72 -16.59
N ALA A 120 -3.41 10.67 -15.94
CA ALA A 120 -4.42 9.63 -16.16
C ALA A 120 -5.84 10.17 -15.98
N ASN A 121 -6.76 9.58 -16.76
CA ASN A 121 -8.19 9.84 -16.66
C ASN A 121 -8.95 8.53 -16.83
N GLY A 122 -9.65 8.09 -15.79
CA GLY A 122 -10.44 6.86 -15.82
C GLY A 122 -10.23 5.97 -14.60
N SER A 123 -10.57 4.69 -14.75
CA SER A 123 -10.38 3.69 -13.71
C SER A 123 -8.90 3.38 -13.54
N HIS A 124 -8.44 3.24 -12.29
CA HIS A 124 -7.06 2.94 -11.98
C HIS A 124 -6.98 2.17 -10.65
N ALA A 125 -5.85 1.49 -10.42
CA ALA A 125 -5.56 0.75 -9.20
C ALA A 125 -4.27 1.27 -8.54
N TRP A 126 -4.26 1.33 -7.21
CA TRP A 126 -3.17 1.88 -6.40
C TRP A 126 -3.24 1.31 -4.98
N ASN A 127 -2.43 1.82 -4.05
CA ASN A 127 -2.40 1.35 -2.67
C ASN A 127 -3.00 2.35 -1.68
N LEU A 128 -3.68 1.81 -0.66
CA LEU A 128 -4.31 2.53 0.44
C LEU A 128 -3.70 2.03 1.75
N VAL A 129 -3.15 2.94 2.55
CA VAL A 129 -2.46 2.61 3.82
C VAL A 129 -3.04 3.38 4.99
N ARG A 130 -3.16 2.70 6.13
CA ARG A 130 -3.59 3.33 7.39
C ARG A 130 -2.38 3.99 8.07
N VAL A 131 -2.48 5.30 8.29
CA VAL A 131 -1.41 6.10 8.93
C VAL A 131 -1.75 6.54 10.36
N GLY A 132 -3.01 6.38 10.77
CA GLY A 132 -3.52 6.72 12.08
C GLY A 132 -4.92 6.16 12.31
N VAL A 133 -5.54 6.45 13.45
CA VAL A 133 -6.92 6.02 13.72
C VAL A 133 -7.89 6.74 12.79
N GLY A 134 -8.58 5.99 11.93
CA GLY A 134 -9.45 6.53 10.90
C GLY A 134 -8.74 7.39 9.84
N ASP A 135 -7.40 7.42 9.82
CA ASP A 135 -6.63 8.25 8.90
C ASP A 135 -5.87 7.40 7.89
N TRP A 136 -6.05 7.76 6.62
CA TRP A 136 -5.63 6.96 5.47
C TRP A 136 -4.91 7.81 4.43
N ARG A 137 -3.92 7.21 3.78
CA ARG A 137 -3.17 7.80 2.67
C ARG A 137 -3.18 6.87 1.48
N LEU A 138 -3.01 7.47 0.32
CA LEU A 138 -2.83 6.80 -0.95
C LEU A 138 -1.36 6.88 -1.35
N PHE A 139 -0.90 5.91 -2.13
CA PHE A 139 0.29 6.05 -2.96
C PHE A 139 0.14 5.24 -4.24
N ASP A 140 0.84 5.67 -5.29
CA ASP A 140 0.95 4.91 -6.54
C ASP A 140 2.30 4.19 -6.58
N ALA A 141 2.25 2.87 -6.77
CA ALA A 141 3.44 2.03 -6.84
C ALA A 141 4.14 2.10 -8.20
N ASN A 142 3.55 2.73 -9.22
CA ASN A 142 4.13 2.88 -10.55
C ASN A 142 4.90 4.20 -10.68
N ALA A 143 6.23 4.11 -10.80
CA ALA A 143 7.12 5.26 -10.97
C ALA A 143 6.87 6.11 -12.23
N GLY A 144 5.99 5.66 -13.15
CA GLY A 144 5.52 6.43 -14.29
C GLY A 144 4.58 7.59 -13.93
N PHE A 145 4.07 7.64 -12.70
CA PHE A 145 3.24 8.74 -12.18
C PHE A 145 4.05 9.71 -11.32
N ASP A 146 3.75 11.01 -11.40
CA ASP A 146 4.50 12.07 -10.69
C ASP A 146 4.32 12.00 -9.16
N CYS A 147 3.24 11.38 -8.70
CA CYS A 147 2.93 11.21 -7.28
C CYS A 147 3.49 9.91 -6.67
N SER A 148 4.08 9.05 -7.49
CA SER A 148 4.66 7.77 -7.03
C SER A 148 5.79 7.99 -6.02
N GLY A 149 6.02 7.00 -5.17
CA GLY A 149 7.04 7.10 -4.11
C GLY A 149 6.71 8.05 -2.95
N SER A 150 5.50 8.63 -2.93
CA SER A 150 5.04 9.53 -1.87
C SER A 150 3.63 9.22 -1.41
N LEU A 151 3.35 9.49 -0.13
CA LEU A 151 1.98 9.45 0.40
C LEU A 151 1.25 10.74 0.03
N PHE A 152 -0.05 10.61 -0.25
CA PHE A 152 -0.94 11.74 -0.43
C PHE A 152 -2.34 11.44 0.11
N LYS A 153 -3.15 12.47 0.33
CA LYS A 153 -4.49 12.30 0.91
C LYS A 153 -5.49 11.83 -0.14
N ILE A 154 -6.57 11.22 0.32
CA ILE A 154 -7.72 10.89 -0.52
C ILE A 154 -8.25 12.17 -1.19
N GLY A 155 -8.48 12.11 -2.51
CA GLY A 155 -8.91 13.25 -3.33
C GLY A 155 -7.77 14.13 -3.82
N GLU A 156 -6.57 14.05 -3.23
CA GLU A 156 -5.39 14.73 -3.78
C GLU A 156 -4.93 14.08 -5.08
N LYS A 157 -4.28 14.87 -5.94
CA LYS A 157 -3.78 14.43 -7.25
C LYS A 157 -4.85 13.83 -8.16
N GLY A 158 -6.14 14.05 -7.87
CA GLY A 158 -7.27 13.53 -8.64
C GLY A 158 -7.65 12.07 -8.35
N TYR A 159 -7.09 11.44 -7.32
CA TYR A 159 -7.37 10.04 -6.97
C TYR A 159 -8.57 9.94 -6.03
N THR A 160 -9.62 9.26 -6.48
CA THR A 160 -10.86 9.06 -5.72
C THR A 160 -11.14 7.56 -5.57
N PRO A 161 -10.84 6.95 -4.40
CA PRO A 161 -11.03 5.53 -4.16
C PRO A 161 -12.53 5.17 -4.14
N ARG A 162 -12.84 3.96 -4.56
CA ARG A 162 -14.21 3.40 -4.57
C ARG A 162 -14.29 2.05 -3.89
N SER A 163 -13.26 1.22 -4.06
CA SER A 163 -13.25 -0.13 -3.53
C SER A 163 -11.84 -0.60 -3.18
N TRP A 164 -11.73 -1.67 -2.40
CA TRP A 164 -10.45 -2.19 -1.92
C TRP A 164 -10.43 -3.72 -1.82
N LYS A 165 -9.22 -4.30 -1.83
CA LYS A 165 -8.93 -5.70 -1.47
C LYS A 165 -7.59 -5.81 -0.72
N MET A 166 -7.34 -6.97 -0.12
CA MET A 166 -6.01 -7.37 0.38
C MET A 166 -5.11 -7.79 -0.77
#